data_AF-X1SZA9-F1
#
_entry.id   AF-X1SZA9-F1
#
_cell.length_a   1.000
_cell.length_b   1.000
_cell.length_c   1.000
_cell.angle_alpha   90.00
_cell.angle_beta   90.00
_cell.angle_gamma   90.00
#
_symmetry.space_group_name_H-M   'P 1'
#
loop_
_entity.id
_entity.type
_entity.pdbx_description
1 polymer ?
#
loop_
_entity_poly.entity_id
_entity_poly.type
_entity_poly.pdbx_seq_one_letter_code
_entity_poly.pdbx_strand_id
1 'polypeptide(L)'
;MSIFIIAEIGINHNGDIGVAKGLIDVAKDAGVDAVKFQKRTIDLVYSKEMLDSPRQSPWGTTQRAQKEGLELGLDEYKEIDAYCEEKGIVWFASAWDLESKKFLRQF
;
A
#
# COMPACT_ATOMS: atom_id res chain seq x y z
N MET A 1 3.50 -2.10 29.90
CA MET A 1 3.21 -2.16 28.46
C MET A 1 3.98 -1.04 27.77
N SER A 2 4.72 -1.34 26.71
CA SER A 2 5.30 -0.33 25.82
C SER A 2 4.26 0.09 24.78
N ILE A 3 4.38 1.32 24.27
CA ILE A 3 3.56 1.81 23.16
C ILE A 3 4.07 1.13 21.88
N PHE A 4 3.16 0.68 21.02
CA PHE A 4 3.48 0.14 19.70
C PHE A 4 3.14 1.19 18.63
N ILE A 5 4.14 1.66 17.89
CA ILE A 5 4.05 2.73 16.92
C ILE A 5 4.05 2.15 15.51
N ILE A 6 3.03 2.50 14.73
CA ILE A 6 2.88 2.06 13.34
C ILE A 6 3.01 3.27 12.43
N ALA A 7 3.94 3.23 11.49
CA ALA A 7 4.03 4.19 10.40
C ALA A 7 3.04 3.80 9.29
N GLU A 8 1.99 4.60 9.09
CA GLU A 8 1.06 4.42 7.98
C GLU A 8 1.68 4.93 6.67
N ILE A 9 2.24 4.02 5.89
CA ILE A 9 2.67 4.29 4.51
C ILE A 9 1.45 4.45 3.60
N GLY A 10 0.43 3.60 3.81
CA GLY A 10 -0.83 3.66 3.07
C GLY A 10 -0.62 3.54 1.56
N ILE A 11 -0.86 4.64 0.84
CA ILE A 11 -0.66 4.79 -0.62
C ILE A 11 0.39 5.86 -0.98
N ASN A 12 1.15 6.36 0.00
CA ASN A 12 2.09 7.46 -0.19
C ASN A 12 3.30 7.09 -1.08
N HIS A 13 3.45 5.81 -1.41
CA HIS A 13 4.42 5.30 -2.37
C HIS A 13 4.09 5.64 -3.83
N ASN A 14 2.90 6.18 -4.12
CA ASN A 14 2.51 6.61 -5.47
C ASN A 14 2.63 5.50 -6.55
N GLY A 15 2.32 4.25 -6.18
CA GLY A 15 2.49 3.09 -7.07
C GLY A 15 3.94 2.72 -7.40
N ASP A 16 4.94 3.34 -6.76
CA ASP A 16 6.35 3.10 -7.01
C ASP A 16 7.00 2.31 -5.87
N ILE A 17 7.58 1.15 -6.19
CA ILE A 17 8.21 0.26 -5.21
C ILE A 17 9.51 0.87 -4.61
N GLY A 18 10.24 1.68 -5.36
CA GLY A 18 11.41 2.39 -4.87
C GLY A 18 11.05 3.42 -3.80
N VAL A 19 9.96 4.18 -4.03
CA VAL A 19 9.41 5.11 -3.03
C VAL A 19 8.92 4.34 -1.81
N ALA A 20 8.23 3.21 -1.98
CA ALA A 20 7.81 2.36 -0.86
C ALA A 20 8.99 1.92 0.02
N LYS A 21 10.08 1.42 -0.59
CA LYS A 21 11.30 1.03 0.14
C LYS A 21 11.94 2.21 0.87
N GLY A 22 12.01 3.38 0.24
CA GLY A 22 12.50 4.59 0.90
C GLY A 22 11.65 5.01 2.11
N LEU A 23 10.32 4.85 2.03
CA LEU A 23 9.43 5.11 3.17
C LEU A 23 9.62 4.09 4.30
N ILE A 24 9.90 2.83 3.97
CA ILE A 24 10.25 1.80 4.97
C ILE A 24 11.55 2.19 5.69
N ASP A 25 12.57 2.62 4.96
CA ASP A 25 13.85 3.04 5.54
C ASP A 25 13.67 4.22 6.51
N VAL A 26 12.98 5.28 6.08
CA VAL A 26 12.70 6.44 6.94
C VAL A 26 11.89 6.05 8.18
N ALA A 27 10.91 5.16 8.04
CA ALA A 27 10.13 4.67 9.17
C ALA A 27 10.99 3.87 10.17
N LYS A 28 11.86 2.98 9.66
CA LYS A 28 12.79 2.20 10.48
C LYS A 28 13.76 3.10 11.23
N ASP A 29 14.35 4.07 10.55
CA ASP A 29 15.29 5.04 11.14
C ASP A 29 14.61 5.92 12.20
N ALA A 30 13.31 6.20 12.05
CA ALA A 30 12.51 6.89 13.05
C ALA A 30 12.19 6.03 14.29
N GLY A 31 12.53 4.73 14.28
CA GLY A 31 12.37 3.83 15.41
C GLY A 31 10.94 3.34 15.63
N VAL A 32 10.12 3.25 14.59
CA VAL A 32 8.77 2.67 14.69
C VAL A 32 8.83 1.14 14.76
N ASP A 33 7.77 0.54 15.30
CA ASP A 33 7.70 -0.92 15.47
C ASP A 33 7.22 -1.63 14.20
N ALA A 34 6.36 -0.97 13.41
CA ALA A 34 5.84 -1.52 12.16
C ALA A 34 5.52 -0.47 11.10
N VAL A 35 5.47 -0.90 9.85
CA VAL A 35 4.92 -0.13 8.72
C VAL A 35 3.59 -0.73 8.26
N LYS A 36 2.66 0.12 7.82
CA LYS A 36 1.33 -0.31 7.35
C LYS A 36 1.00 0.23 5.97
N PHE A 37 0.56 -0.67 5.09
CA PHE A 37 0.11 -0.38 3.72
C PHE A 37 -1.41 -0.54 3.57
N GLN A 38 -1.94 -0.30 2.38
CA GLN A 38 -3.35 -0.53 2.04
C GLN A 38 -3.45 -1.38 0.77
N LYS A 39 -4.32 -2.40 0.78
CA LYS A 39 -4.64 -3.20 -0.40
C LYS A 39 -6.14 -3.14 -0.69
N ARG A 40 -6.48 -2.88 -1.94
CA ARG A 40 -7.86 -2.82 -2.42
C ARG A 40 -7.98 -3.38 -3.84
N THR A 41 -9.10 -4.03 -4.10
CA THR A 41 -9.58 -4.32 -5.45
C THR A 41 -10.51 -3.18 -5.86
N ILE A 42 -10.04 -2.32 -6.77
CA ILE A 42 -10.67 -1.02 -7.07
C ILE A 42 -12.16 -1.16 -7.41
N ASP A 43 -12.52 -2.10 -8.28
CA ASP A 43 -13.91 -2.32 -8.70
C ASP A 43 -14.83 -2.91 -7.63
N LEU A 44 -14.28 -3.44 -6.53
CA LEU A 44 -15.08 -3.95 -5.40
C LEU A 44 -15.33 -2.89 -4.33
N VAL A 45 -14.36 -1.99 -4.14
CA VAL A 45 -14.41 -0.96 -3.09
C VAL A 45 -15.20 0.27 -3.55
N TYR A 46 -15.26 0.53 -4.85
CA TYR A 46 -15.76 1.77 -5.40
C TYR A 46 -16.86 1.55 -6.44
N SER A 47 -17.85 2.44 -6.45
CA SER A 47 -18.88 2.42 -7.49
C SER A 47 -18.29 2.78 -8.85
N LYS A 48 -18.84 2.18 -9.91
CA LYS A 48 -18.47 2.49 -11.29
C LYS A 48 -18.62 3.99 -11.60
N GLU A 49 -19.71 4.60 -11.15
CA GLU A 49 -19.95 6.05 -11.31
C GLU A 49 -18.81 6.90 -10.75
N MET A 50 -18.32 6.56 -9.55
CA MET A 50 -17.21 7.29 -8.97
C MET A 50 -15.91 7.06 -9.75
N LEU A 51 -15.63 5.81 -10.15
CA LEU A 51 -14.43 5.45 -10.89
C LEU A 51 -14.36 6.13 -12.26
N ASP A 52 -15.50 6.27 -12.93
CA ASP A 52 -15.61 6.90 -14.25
C ASP A 52 -15.66 8.45 -14.17
N SER A 53 -15.81 9.01 -12.96
CA SER A 53 -15.82 10.47 -12.76
C SER A 53 -14.43 11.10 -12.99
N PRO A 54 -14.39 12.37 -13.46
CA PRO A 54 -13.15 13.00 -13.88
C PRO A 54 -12.23 13.37 -12.70
N ARG A 55 -10.94 13.11 -12.87
CA ARG A 55 -9.86 13.57 -11.98
C ARG A 55 -8.55 13.69 -12.74
N GLN A 56 -7.96 14.87 -12.74
CA GLN A 56 -6.60 15.06 -13.25
C GLN A 56 -5.58 14.48 -12.28
N SER A 57 -4.70 13.60 -12.77
CA SER A 57 -3.62 12.99 -12.00
C SER A 57 -2.48 12.54 -12.93
N PRO A 58 -1.29 12.23 -12.39
CA PRO A 58 -0.19 11.68 -13.19
C PRO A 58 -0.53 10.38 -13.95
N TRP A 59 -1.53 9.62 -13.50
CA TRP A 59 -1.91 8.33 -14.09
C TRP A 59 -3.05 8.44 -15.11
N GLY A 60 -3.66 9.62 -15.26
CA GLY A 60 -4.76 9.85 -16.20
C GLY A 60 -5.79 10.84 -15.70
N THR A 61 -6.93 10.89 -16.40
CA THR A 61 -7.97 11.92 -16.22
C THR A 61 -9.23 11.43 -15.50
N THR A 62 -9.21 10.23 -14.91
CA THR A 62 -10.34 9.65 -14.16
C THR A 62 -9.92 9.23 -12.76
N GLN A 63 -10.90 9.11 -11.86
CA GLN A 63 -10.68 8.54 -10.52
C GLN A 63 -10.12 7.12 -10.60
N ARG A 64 -10.59 6.31 -11.56
CA ARG A 64 -10.07 4.97 -11.83
C ARG A 64 -8.57 4.98 -12.09
N ALA A 65 -8.13 5.79 -13.05
CA ALA A 65 -6.74 5.84 -13.48
C ALA A 65 -5.80 6.17 -12.31
N GLN A 66 -6.15 7.15 -11.49
CA GLN A 66 -5.38 7.47 -10.29
C GLN A 66 -5.35 6.29 -9.31
N LYS A 67 -6.51 5.67 -9.03
CA LYS A 67 -6.61 4.63 -8.01
C LYS A 67 -5.88 3.35 -8.39
N GLU A 68 -5.95 2.96 -9.66
CA GLU A 68 -5.20 1.84 -10.22
C GLU A 68 -3.70 2.14 -10.23
N GLY A 69 -3.31 3.36 -10.61
CA GLY A 69 -1.91 3.80 -10.58
C GLY A 69 -1.28 3.87 -9.19
N LEU A 70 -2.09 3.89 -8.13
CA LEU A 70 -1.65 3.84 -6.74
C LEU A 70 -1.62 2.41 -6.16
N GLU A 71 -2.12 1.40 -6.88
CA GLU A 71 -2.09 0.02 -6.41
C GLU A 71 -0.73 -0.63 -6.69
N LEU A 72 -0.26 -1.38 -5.70
CA LEU A 72 0.85 -2.33 -5.88
C LEU A 72 0.29 -3.74 -6.15
N GLY A 73 0.97 -4.47 -7.02
CA GLY A 73 0.65 -5.83 -7.42
C GLY A 73 1.39 -6.89 -6.59
N LEU A 74 1.31 -8.14 -7.05
CA LEU A 74 1.90 -9.28 -6.34
C LEU A 74 3.42 -9.14 -6.18
N ASP A 75 4.11 -8.76 -7.24
CA ASP A 75 5.57 -8.74 -7.23
C ASP A 75 6.09 -7.60 -6.36
N GLU A 76 5.44 -6.43 -6.36
CA GLU A 76 5.78 -5.34 -5.46
C GLU A 76 5.53 -5.69 -3.99
N TYR A 77 4.45 -6.42 -3.67
CA TYR A 77 4.22 -6.89 -2.30
C TYR A 77 5.23 -7.97 -1.86
N LYS A 78 5.71 -8.84 -2.75
CA LYS A 78 6.84 -9.74 -2.44
C LYS A 78 8.11 -8.96 -2.15
N GLU A 79 8.36 -7.89 -2.90
CA GLU A 79 9.50 -7.01 -2.64
C GLU A 79 9.36 -6.29 -1.29
N ILE A 80 8.17 -5.83 -0.92
CA ILE A 80 7.91 -5.25 0.41
C ILE A 80 8.18 -6.27 1.50
N ASP A 81 7.69 -7.50 1.34
CA ASP A 81 7.83 -8.57 2.32
C ASP A 81 9.31 -8.89 2.58
N ALA A 82 10.06 -9.19 1.52
CA ALA A 82 11.48 -9.48 1.61
C ALA A 82 12.29 -8.29 2.17
N TYR A 83 11.94 -7.05 1.77
CA TYR A 83 12.66 -5.87 2.25
C TYR A 83 12.39 -5.57 3.72
N CYS A 84 11.16 -5.76 4.19
CA CYS A 84 10.83 -5.61 5.61
C CYS A 84 11.52 -6.68 6.46
N GLU A 85 11.61 -7.92 5.96
CA GLU A 85 12.38 -9.00 6.60
C GLU A 85 13.88 -8.63 6.71
N GLU A 86 14.50 -8.17 5.61
CA GLU A 86 15.90 -7.71 5.59
C GLU A 86 16.15 -6.59 6.62
N LYS A 87 15.23 -5.64 6.74
CA LYS A 87 15.32 -4.49 7.65
C LYS A 87 14.94 -4.84 9.10
N GLY A 88 14.40 -6.03 9.34
CA GLY A 88 13.89 -6.45 10.63
C GLY A 88 12.79 -5.50 11.15
N ILE A 89 11.82 -5.16 10.31
CA ILE A 89 10.65 -4.36 10.68
C ILE A 89 9.37 -5.14 10.36
N VAL A 90 8.40 -5.11 11.27
CA VAL A 90 7.11 -5.74 11.04
C VAL A 90 6.36 -4.92 9.98
N TRP A 91 5.70 -5.61 9.05
CA TRP A 91 4.80 -4.95 8.10
C TRP A 91 3.46 -5.66 8.07
N PHE A 92 2.43 -4.91 7.69
CA PHE A 92 1.12 -5.45 7.37
C PHE A 92 0.36 -4.46 6.49
N ALA A 93 -0.84 -4.84 6.05
CA ALA A 93 -1.69 -3.95 5.29
C ALA A 93 -3.16 -4.03 5.72
N SER A 94 -3.87 -2.93 5.57
CA SER A 94 -5.33 -2.92 5.68
C SER A 94 -5.93 -3.49 4.39
N ALA A 95 -6.64 -4.61 4.48
CA ALA A 95 -7.47 -5.14 3.41
C ALA A 95 -8.84 -4.43 3.39
N TRP A 96 -9.20 -3.82 2.27
CA TRP A 96 -10.47 -3.08 2.15
C TRP A 96 -11.61 -3.94 1.58
N ASP A 97 -11.28 -5.11 1.06
CA ASP A 97 -12.22 -6.08 0.50
C ASP A 97 -11.72 -7.51 0.73
N LEU A 98 -12.59 -8.49 0.48
CA LEU A 98 -12.29 -9.89 0.73
C LEU A 98 -11.17 -10.43 -0.16
N GLU A 99 -11.04 -9.94 -1.41
CA GLU A 99 -9.98 -10.38 -2.31
C GLU A 99 -8.63 -9.84 -1.86
N SER A 100 -8.59 -8.59 -1.39
CA SER A 100 -7.41 -8.02 -0.72
C SER A 100 -7.01 -8.81 0.52
N LYS A 101 -7.97 -9.26 1.33
CA LYS A 101 -7.67 -10.14 2.48
C LYS A 101 -7.07 -11.47 2.02
N LYS A 102 -7.64 -12.11 1.00
CA LYS A 102 -7.10 -13.37 0.45
C LYS A 102 -5.70 -13.17 -0.12
N PHE A 103 -5.48 -12.07 -0.84
CA PHE A 103 -4.18 -11.67 -1.37
C PHE A 103 -3.15 -11.52 -0.26
N LEU A 104 -3.47 -10.83 0.84
CA LEU A 104 -2.48 -10.59 1.91
C LEU A 104 -2.12 -11.86 2.70
N ARG A 105 -2.94 -12.92 2.69
CA ARG A 105 -2.68 -14.17 3.44
C ARG A 105 -1.49 -15.00 2.93
N GLN A 106 -0.92 -14.64 1.79
CA GLN A 106 0.22 -15.34 1.21
C GLN A 106 1.58 -14.87 1.76
N PHE A 107 1.56 -13.78 2.53
CA PHE A 107 2.69 -13.23 3.27
C PHE A 107 2.42 -13.47 4.77
#